data_AF-A0A6C0JMP0-F1
#
_entry.id   AF-A0A6C0JMP0-F1
#
_cell.length_a   1.000
_cell.length_b   1.000
_cell.length_c   1.000
_cell.angle_alpha   90.00
_cell.angle_beta   90.00
_cell.angle_gamma   90.00
#
_symmetry.space_group_name_H-M   'P 1'
#
loop_
_entity.id
_entity.type
_entity.pdbx_description
1 polymer ?
#
loop_
_entity_poly.entity_id
_entity_poly.type
_entity_poly.pdbx_seq_one_letter_code
_entity_poly.pdbx_strand_id
1 'polypeptide(L)'
;MGGSQSNEYQPKYNPKEYTKRRPGQNIYGIYENAVYWRGKRVNGAHGLSFTDLGFGYGKDDKNVFYSGQKIETSGVDSFQVFINGYAKDDDDVLYDGNILHGADVESFRMNKDGTANDRQYKYSYGKRIGRKRRSRSRKR
;
A
#
# COMPACT_ATOMS: atom_id res chain seq x y z
N MET A 1 -2.85 -15.30 -42.50
CA MET A 1 -2.40 -14.04 -41.85
C MET A 1 -3.46 -13.73 -40.79
N GLY A 2 -3.30 -14.15 -39.55
CA GLY A 2 -2.28 -13.68 -38.62
C GLY A 2 -2.97 -12.72 -37.65
N GLY A 3 -3.63 -13.27 -36.63
CA GLY A 3 -4.34 -12.51 -35.60
C GLY A 3 -4.21 -13.26 -34.28
N SER A 4 -3.07 -13.06 -33.63
CA SER A 4 -2.65 -13.70 -32.39
C SER A 4 -3.72 -13.52 -31.31
N GLN A 5 -4.37 -14.61 -30.91
CA GLN A 5 -5.12 -14.64 -29.66
C GLN A 5 -4.12 -14.38 -28.53
N SER A 6 -4.28 -13.25 -27.84
CA SER A 6 -3.58 -12.96 -26.60
C SER A 6 -3.86 -14.11 -25.64
N ASN A 7 -2.84 -14.93 -25.39
CA ASN A 7 -2.89 -16.03 -24.45
C ASN A 7 -2.96 -15.40 -23.05
N GLU A 8 -4.18 -15.12 -22.59
CA GLU A 8 -4.45 -14.61 -21.25
C GLU A 8 -4.12 -15.74 -20.27
N TYR A 9 -2.96 -15.65 -19.64
CA TYR A 9 -2.49 -16.63 -18.67
C TYR A 9 -3.45 -16.68 -17.48
N GLN A 10 -4.24 -17.75 -17.41
CA GLN A 10 -4.99 -18.16 -16.24
C GLN A 10 -4.01 -18.91 -15.34
N PRO A 11 -3.56 -18.35 -14.19
CA PRO A 11 -2.69 -19.10 -13.28
C PRO A 11 -3.41 -20.36 -12.81
N LYS A 12 -2.91 -21.52 -13.25
CA LYS A 12 -3.33 -22.83 -12.75
C LYS A 12 -2.68 -23.02 -11.38
N TYR A 13 -3.38 -22.54 -10.37
CA TYR A 13 -3.08 -22.63 -8.94
C TYR A 13 -2.15 -23.80 -8.53
N ASN A 14 -1.03 -23.49 -7.87
CA ASN A 14 -0.39 -24.41 -6.92
C ASN A 14 -0.49 -23.85 -5.48
N PRO A 15 -1.48 -24.30 -4.68
CA PRO A 15 -1.80 -23.74 -3.36
C PRO A 15 -0.81 -24.02 -2.22
N LYS A 16 0.27 -24.79 -2.45
CA LYS A 16 1.14 -25.27 -1.35
C LYS A 16 2.18 -24.26 -0.86
N GLU A 17 2.37 -23.16 -1.57
CA GLU A 17 3.42 -22.16 -1.26
C GLU A 17 2.90 -20.84 -0.69
N TYR A 18 1.56 -20.67 -0.55
CA TYR A 18 1.01 -19.57 0.22
C TYR A 18 1.31 -19.79 1.71
N THR A 19 2.44 -19.26 2.15
CA THR A 19 2.93 -19.26 3.52
C THR A 19 1.82 -18.98 4.54
N LYS A 20 1.34 -20.02 5.23
CA LYS A 20 0.70 -20.04 6.57
C LYS A 20 -0.42 -19.02 6.92
N ARG A 21 -0.94 -18.19 6.01
CA ARG A 21 -1.97 -17.17 6.32
C ARG A 21 -3.17 -17.24 5.39
N ARG A 22 -4.31 -16.79 5.91
CA ARG A 22 -5.69 -17.07 5.46
C ARG A 22 -5.89 -16.89 3.93
N PRO A 23 -6.54 -17.86 3.25
CA PRO A 23 -6.92 -17.73 1.84
C PRO A 23 -7.81 -16.49 1.63
N GLY A 24 -7.49 -15.65 0.64
CA GLY A 24 -8.33 -14.53 0.22
C GLY A 24 -7.86 -13.13 0.63
N GLN A 25 -6.74 -12.99 1.35
CA GLN A 25 -6.17 -11.66 1.67
C GLN A 25 -4.92 -11.29 0.87
N ASN A 26 -4.24 -12.29 0.30
CA ASN A 26 -3.06 -12.05 -0.53
C ASN A 26 -3.49 -11.94 -1.98
N ILE A 27 -3.17 -10.79 -2.56
CA ILE A 27 -3.61 -10.28 -3.86
C ILE A 27 -2.43 -10.23 -4.83
N TYR A 28 -1.21 -10.28 -4.29
CA TYR A 28 0.00 -10.59 -5.03
C TYR A 28 0.30 -12.09 -5.00
N GLY A 29 0.77 -12.61 -6.13
CA GLY A 29 1.30 -13.97 -6.27
C GLY A 29 2.74 -13.94 -6.76
N ILE A 30 3.55 -14.90 -6.32
CA ILE A 30 4.94 -15.06 -6.76
C ILE A 30 5.04 -16.40 -7.50
N TYR A 31 5.64 -16.39 -8.68
CA TYR A 31 5.85 -17.58 -9.51
C TYR A 31 7.17 -17.42 -10.28
N GLU A 32 8.05 -18.43 -10.23
CA GLU A 32 9.37 -18.41 -10.89
C GLU A 32 10.14 -17.08 -10.66
N ASN A 33 10.17 -16.62 -9.41
CA ASN A 33 10.79 -15.34 -8.99
C ASN A 33 10.18 -14.06 -9.60
N ALA A 34 9.08 -14.16 -10.33
CA ALA A 34 8.30 -13.03 -10.81
C ALA A 34 7.08 -12.77 -9.91
N VAL A 35 6.75 -11.50 -9.74
CA VAL A 35 5.59 -11.06 -8.94
C VAL A 35 4.43 -10.74 -9.89
N TYR A 36 3.22 -11.11 -9.47
CA TYR A 36 1.99 -10.91 -10.21
C TYR A 36 0.93 -10.26 -9.33
N TRP A 37 0.19 -9.34 -9.92
CA TRP A 37 -0.99 -8.71 -9.33
C TRP A 37 -2.20 -9.03 -10.19
N ARG A 38 -3.19 -9.73 -9.64
CA ARG A 38 -4.40 -10.15 -10.38
C ARG A 38 -4.08 -10.78 -11.75
N GLY A 39 -3.08 -11.66 -11.78
CA GLY A 39 -2.62 -12.35 -13.00
C GLY A 39 -1.71 -11.54 -13.93
N LYS A 40 -1.51 -10.23 -13.68
CA LYS A 40 -0.60 -9.39 -14.47
C LYS A 40 0.76 -9.29 -13.81
N ARG A 41 1.84 -9.48 -14.57
CA ARG A 41 3.20 -9.35 -14.07
C ARG A 41 3.46 -7.92 -13.58
N VAL A 42 4.02 -7.81 -12.38
CA VAL A 42 4.46 -6.55 -11.76
C VAL A 42 5.88 -6.28 -12.23
N ASN A 43 6.04 -5.28 -13.10
CA ASN A 43 7.35 -4.97 -13.66
C ASN A 43 8.26 -4.32 -12.60
N GLY A 44 9.52 -4.75 -12.58
CA GLY A 44 10.53 -4.24 -11.65
C GLY A 44 10.48 -4.84 -10.23
N ALA A 45 9.48 -5.67 -9.92
CA ALA A 45 9.39 -6.35 -8.63
C ALA A 45 10.31 -7.58 -8.54
N HIS A 46 11.00 -7.71 -7.42
CA HIS A 46 11.90 -8.84 -7.14
C HIS A 46 11.21 -9.91 -6.29
N GLY A 47 10.80 -11.01 -6.91
CA GLY A 47 10.00 -12.06 -6.23
C GLY A 47 10.71 -12.76 -5.08
N LEU A 48 12.04 -12.80 -5.04
CA LEU A 48 12.80 -13.42 -3.94
C LEU A 48 12.65 -12.69 -2.61
N SER A 49 12.48 -11.37 -2.66
CA SER A 49 12.36 -10.48 -1.49
C SER A 49 10.95 -9.91 -1.33
N PHE A 50 10.02 -10.30 -2.20
CA PHE A 50 8.70 -9.67 -2.24
C PHE A 50 7.83 -10.10 -1.06
N THR A 51 7.22 -9.12 -0.41
CA THR A 51 6.28 -9.28 0.70
C THR A 51 4.96 -8.60 0.34
N ASP A 52 3.86 -9.36 0.32
CA ASP A 52 2.51 -8.78 0.28
C ASP A 52 2.19 -8.17 1.66
N LEU A 53 1.95 -6.86 1.68
CA LEU A 53 1.64 -6.11 2.91
C LEU A 53 0.13 -5.96 3.13
N GLY A 54 -0.70 -6.44 2.20
CA GLY A 54 -2.15 -6.32 2.22
C GLY A 54 -2.66 -4.97 1.71
N PHE A 55 -3.99 -4.85 1.59
CA PHE A 55 -4.68 -3.61 1.17
C PHE A 55 -4.20 -3.01 -0.16
N GLY A 56 -3.65 -3.81 -1.08
CA GLY A 56 -3.11 -3.33 -2.35
C GLY A 56 -1.59 -3.14 -2.34
N TYR A 57 -0.97 -3.09 -1.15
CA TYR A 57 0.44 -2.82 -0.99
C TYR A 57 1.28 -4.08 -0.97
N GLY A 58 2.45 -4.02 -1.58
CA GLY A 58 3.51 -4.99 -1.44
C GLY A 58 4.86 -4.29 -1.53
N LYS A 59 5.93 -4.93 -1.06
CA LYS A 59 7.28 -4.39 -1.18
C LYS A 59 8.30 -5.46 -1.50
N ASP A 60 9.38 -5.08 -2.15
CA ASP A 60 10.63 -5.82 -2.17
C ASP A 60 11.72 -5.02 -1.43
N ASP A 61 12.97 -5.48 -1.46
CA ASP A 61 14.08 -4.81 -0.75
C ASP A 61 14.39 -3.39 -1.28
N LYS A 62 13.84 -2.98 -2.43
CA LYS A 62 14.20 -1.73 -3.10
C LYS A 62 13.00 -0.87 -3.47
N ASN A 63 11.80 -1.43 -3.50
CA ASN A 63 10.62 -0.79 -4.05
C ASN A 63 9.39 -1.15 -3.25
N VAL A 64 8.45 -0.20 -3.20
CA VAL A 64 7.08 -0.45 -2.76
C VAL A 64 6.17 -0.39 -3.98
N PHE A 65 5.12 -1.20 -3.94
CA PHE A 65 4.13 -1.35 -4.99
C PHE A 65 2.73 -1.17 -4.43
N TYR A 66 1.86 -0.56 -5.22
CA TYR A 66 0.42 -0.49 -4.98
C TYR A 66 -0.33 -0.98 -6.21
N SER A 67 -1.25 -1.94 -6.03
CA SER A 67 -2.07 -2.52 -7.10
C SER A 67 -1.28 -2.94 -8.35
N GLY A 68 -0.09 -3.53 -8.13
CA GLY A 68 0.79 -4.01 -9.20
C GLY A 68 1.63 -2.94 -9.90
N GLN A 69 1.67 -1.72 -9.37
CA GLN A 69 2.50 -0.63 -9.89
C GLN A 69 3.50 -0.17 -8.83
N LYS A 70 4.74 0.10 -9.24
CA LYS A 70 5.73 0.72 -8.36
C LYS A 70 5.24 2.12 -7.97
N ILE A 71 5.34 2.48 -6.71
CA ILE A 71 5.00 3.81 -6.20
C ILE A 71 6.25 4.56 -5.75
N GLU A 72 6.14 5.88 -5.68
CA GLU A 72 7.17 6.75 -5.11
C GLU A 72 6.99 6.81 -3.59
N THR A 73 8.07 6.51 -2.88
CA THR A 73 8.18 6.53 -1.43
C THR A 73 9.65 6.67 -1.08
N SER A 74 9.92 7.39 0.00
CA SER A 74 11.28 7.67 0.46
C SER A 74 11.84 6.55 1.34
N GLY A 75 10.98 5.77 2.00
CA GLY A 75 11.39 4.80 3.03
C GLY A 75 10.83 3.39 2.80
N VAL A 76 11.48 2.59 1.94
CA VAL A 76 11.13 1.17 1.74
C VAL A 76 11.26 0.35 3.03
N ASP A 77 12.28 0.64 3.83
CA ASP A 77 12.57 -0.08 5.07
C ASP A 77 11.55 0.21 6.17
N SER A 78 11.15 1.47 6.32
CA SER A 78 10.18 1.93 7.32
C SER A 78 8.72 1.87 6.86
N PHE A 79 8.46 1.46 5.61
CA PHE A 79 7.13 1.40 5.04
C PHE A 79 6.18 0.51 5.86
N GLN A 80 5.09 1.11 6.32
CA GLN A 80 4.05 0.51 7.13
C GLN A 80 2.67 0.76 6.52
N VAL A 81 1.91 -0.33 6.34
CA VAL A 81 0.54 -0.28 5.83
C VAL A 81 -0.45 -0.24 6.99
N PHE A 82 -1.46 0.63 6.86
CA PHE A 82 -2.62 0.71 7.73
C PHE A 82 -3.88 0.24 7.01
N ILE A 83 -4.98 0.19 7.77
CA ILE A 83 -6.29 -0.14 7.21
C ILE A 83 -6.78 0.94 6.24
N ASN A 84 -7.73 0.56 5.38
CA ASN A 84 -8.42 1.47 4.46
C ASN A 84 -7.48 2.24 3.51
N GLY A 85 -6.41 1.58 3.02
CA GLY A 85 -5.56 2.14 1.97
C GLY A 85 -4.51 3.15 2.44
N TYR A 86 -4.50 3.51 3.73
CA TYR A 86 -3.45 4.37 4.30
C TYR A 86 -2.16 3.59 4.48
N ALA A 87 -1.03 4.24 4.26
CA ALA A 87 0.30 3.76 4.60
C ALA A 87 1.16 4.95 5.01
N LYS A 88 2.33 4.67 5.59
CA LYS A 88 3.36 5.69 5.80
C LYS A 88 4.74 5.06 5.78
N ASP A 89 5.74 5.87 5.56
CA ASP A 89 7.12 5.61 5.93
C ASP A 89 7.57 6.70 6.92
N ASP A 90 8.88 6.92 7.04
CA ASP A 90 9.42 7.94 7.94
C ASP A 90 9.29 9.38 7.40
N ASP A 91 9.11 9.55 6.09
CA ASP A 91 9.11 10.85 5.39
C ASP A 91 7.76 11.17 4.72
N ASP A 92 6.96 10.15 4.40
CA ASP A 92 5.73 10.27 3.63
C ASP A 92 4.55 9.57 4.31
N VAL A 93 3.37 10.19 4.17
CA VAL A 93 2.07 9.53 4.41
C VAL A 93 1.44 9.25 3.05
N LEU A 94 0.90 8.07 2.86
CA LEU A 94 0.30 7.65 1.60
C LEU A 94 -1.15 7.18 1.77
N TYR A 95 -1.92 7.29 0.69
CA TYR A 95 -3.25 6.73 0.55
C TYR A 95 -3.41 6.15 -0.86
N ASP A 96 -3.80 4.89 -0.94
CA ASP A 96 -3.95 4.15 -2.20
C ASP A 96 -2.77 4.35 -3.17
N GLY A 97 -1.54 4.29 -2.63
CA GLY A 97 -0.29 4.45 -3.38
C GLY A 97 0.12 5.89 -3.70
N ASN A 98 -0.63 6.90 -3.25
CA ASN A 98 -0.35 8.31 -3.53
C ASN A 98 0.08 9.05 -2.26
N ILE A 99 1.11 9.90 -2.37
CA ILE A 99 1.59 10.75 -1.28
C ILE A 99 0.53 11.80 -0.88
N LEU A 100 0.25 11.88 0.41
CA LEU A 100 -0.59 12.91 1.03
C LEU A 100 0.26 14.16 1.30
N HIS A 101 0.42 14.99 0.28
CA HIS A 101 1.20 16.23 0.41
C HIS A 101 0.71 17.11 1.58
N GLY A 102 1.66 17.52 2.42
CA GLY A 102 1.41 18.39 3.58
C GLY A 102 0.82 17.69 4.80
N ALA A 103 0.72 16.35 4.80
CA ALA A 103 0.48 15.60 6.03
C ALA A 103 1.74 15.63 6.92
N ASP A 104 1.54 15.82 8.23
CA ASP A 104 2.62 15.76 9.22
C ASP A 104 2.83 14.29 9.65
N VAL A 105 3.87 13.64 9.11
CA VAL A 105 4.18 12.21 9.28
C VAL A 105 4.37 11.84 10.74
N GLU A 106 5.10 12.66 11.49
CA GLU A 106 5.42 12.44 12.91
C GLU A 106 4.16 12.32 13.77
N SER A 107 3.16 13.15 13.50
CA SER A 107 1.90 13.20 14.24
C SER A 107 0.74 12.45 13.61
N PHE A 108 0.94 11.86 12.42
CA PHE A 108 -0.08 11.11 11.71
C PHE A 108 -0.50 9.85 12.48
N ARG A 109 -1.80 9.68 12.73
CA ARG A 109 -2.37 8.55 13.48
C ARG A 109 -3.71 8.14 12.86
N MET A 110 -3.93 6.83 12.81
CA MET A 110 -5.22 6.23 12.42
C MET A 110 -6.23 6.29 13.57
N ASN A 111 -7.48 6.56 13.23
CA ASN A 111 -8.61 6.54 14.14
C ASN A 111 -9.39 5.22 14.01
N LYS A 112 -10.13 4.85 15.06
CA LYS A 112 -10.97 3.64 15.08
C LYS A 112 -12.11 3.67 14.06
N ASP A 113 -12.54 4.86 13.64
CA ASP A 113 -13.59 5.08 12.64
C ASP A 113 -13.08 4.92 11.19
N GLY A 114 -11.81 4.53 11.01
CA GLY A 114 -11.19 4.38 9.69
C GLY A 114 -10.69 5.68 9.06
N THR A 115 -10.85 6.81 9.75
CA THR A 115 -10.23 8.08 9.36
C THR A 115 -8.80 8.18 9.91
N ALA A 116 -8.10 9.24 9.55
CA ALA A 116 -6.80 9.55 10.13
C ALA A 116 -6.75 11.01 10.57
N ASN A 117 -5.76 11.36 11.39
CA ASN A 117 -5.44 12.75 11.66
C ASN A 117 -3.94 12.93 11.85
N ASP A 118 -3.48 14.14 11.59
CA ASP A 118 -2.20 14.63 12.07
C ASP A 118 -2.44 15.71 13.14
N ARG A 119 -1.40 16.50 13.45
CA ARG A 119 -1.46 17.62 14.41
C ARG A 119 -2.44 18.71 13.99
N GLN A 120 -2.65 18.93 12.70
CA GLN A 120 -3.42 20.05 12.17
C GLN A 120 -4.76 19.64 11.54
N TYR A 121 -4.87 18.44 10.99
CA TYR A 121 -5.91 18.05 10.06
C TYR A 121 -6.46 16.65 10.34
N LYS A 122 -7.72 16.44 9.95
CA LYS A 122 -8.37 15.13 9.86
C LYS A 122 -8.47 14.74 8.38
N TYR A 123 -8.25 13.47 8.08
CA TYR A 123 -8.24 12.89 6.74
C TYR A 123 -9.28 11.76 6.62
N SER A 124 -9.94 11.66 5.48
CA SER A 124 -10.83 10.56 5.10
C SER A 124 -10.62 10.22 3.63
N TYR A 125 -10.41 8.94 3.33
CA TYR A 125 -10.07 8.46 1.98
C TYR A 125 -8.98 9.29 1.28
N GLY A 126 -7.88 9.56 1.99
CA GLY A 126 -6.75 10.37 1.49
C GLY A 126 -6.99 11.88 1.43
N LYS A 127 -8.23 12.36 1.69
CA LYS A 127 -8.60 13.77 1.60
C LYS A 127 -8.65 14.42 2.97
N ARG A 128 -8.11 15.64 3.06
CA ARG A 128 -8.28 16.48 4.24
C ARG A 128 -9.74 16.93 4.36
N ILE A 129 -10.39 16.59 5.48
CA ILE A 129 -11.82 16.86 5.73
C ILE A 129 -12.07 17.89 6.84
N GLY A 130 -11.04 18.31 7.58
CA GLY A 130 -11.21 19.33 8.62
C GLY A 130 -9.92 19.71 9.31
N ARG A 131 -9.90 20.91 9.91
CA ARG A 131 -8.78 21.37 10.75
C ARG A 131 -9.08 21.04 12.22
N LYS A 132 -8.13 20.44 12.93
CA LYS A 132 -8.20 20.31 14.38
C LYS A 132 -8.19 21.71 14.99
N ARG A 133 -9.27 22.08 15.69
CA ARG A 133 -9.32 23.33 16.45
C ARG A 133 -8.26 23.22 17.55
N ARG A 134 -7.25 24.10 17.53
CA ARG A 134 -6.35 24.24 18.69
C ARG A 134 -7.21 24.60 19.89
N SER A 135 -7.12 23.81 20.96
CA SER A 135 -7.65 24.19 22.26
C SER A 135 -6.97 25.51 22.64
N ARG A 136 -7.66 26.64 22.48
CA ARG A 136 -7.19 27.90 23.04
C ARG A 136 -7.38 27.77 24.54
N SER A 137 -6.29 27.49 25.26
CA SER A 137 -6.27 27.68 26.71
C SER A 137 -6.54 29.17 26.95
N ARG A 138 -7.75 29.51 27.37
CA ARG A 138 -8.04 30.83 27.92
C ARG A 138 -7.38 30.84 29.29
N LYS A 139 -6.18 31.41 29.39
CA LYS A 139 -5.65 31.86 30.69
C LYS A 139 -6.66 32.88 31.21
N ARG A 140 -7.31 32.54 32.33
CA ARG A 140 -8.01 33.48 33.20
C ARG A 140 -6.98 34.21 34.05
#